data_AF-A0A1H5WH87-F1
#
_entry.id   AF-A0A1H5WH87-F1
#
_cell.length_a   1.000
_cell.length_b   1.000
_cell.length_c   1.000
_cell.angle_alpha   90.00
_cell.angle_beta   90.00
_cell.angle_gamma   90.00
#
_symmetry.space_group_name_H-M   'P 1'
#
loop_
_entity.id
_entity.type
_entity.pdbx_description
1 polymer ?
#
loop_
_entity_poly.entity_id
_entity_poly.type
_entity_poly.pdbx_seq_one_letter_code
_entity_poly.pdbx_strand_id
1 'polypeptide(L)'
;MLDVSERNLERIFSVADHQLLSGARPEAEAIAAQLELSVDEAGAALERWWQALPGRVEINGRSTLKMPDVPEAITQSFMRIWQQAVQEAKSNMTQVRQKDVVGEEESRRLNEEALRQSQDVYQELESRHREQAVRLEEQRQIAKSLEAEINILRNSLENEANERKRAEQANVNLEHELTQLRKQYDDHRRSTEQRLSEEQHKSVEIQAKMDVEVRHYRGQLDKLRDETGRKESALSRENNDLHTQVARKDAKLDTQKSQIAALEQELANTKQELGGNNRSLAKANSDLLAETNKTKRLEAKVKELGEEIERLNQRVSSNAAEASRREATMRTQLKEKDDELTQTQTRVTALEKRLVTRDDEVRRLSAKL
;
A
#
# COMPACT_ATOMS: atom_id res chain seq x y z
N MET A 1 -38.90 -29.22 -141.10
CA MET A 1 -39.17 -30.23 -142.15
C MET A 1 -40.66 -30.26 -142.42
N LEU A 2 -41.12 -29.34 -143.27
CA LEU A 2 -42.36 -29.49 -144.03
C LEU A 2 -42.00 -30.25 -145.31
N ASP A 3 -42.80 -31.26 -145.64
CA ASP A 3 -42.53 -32.21 -146.70
C ASP A 3 -42.82 -31.56 -148.06
N VAL A 4 -41.77 -31.12 -148.75
CA VAL A 4 -41.88 -30.47 -150.07
C VAL A 4 -42.33 -31.53 -151.07
N SER A 5 -43.59 -31.43 -151.51
CA SER A 5 -44.18 -32.29 -152.56
C SER A 5 -43.19 -32.50 -153.70
N GLU A 6 -42.90 -33.76 -154.08
CA GLU A 6 -41.90 -34.11 -155.11
C GLU A 6 -42.09 -33.31 -156.41
N ARG A 7 -43.33 -32.96 -156.74
CA ARG A 7 -43.68 -32.17 -157.92
C ARG A 7 -43.20 -30.71 -157.84
N ASN A 8 -43.11 -30.15 -156.63
CA ASN A 8 -42.52 -28.83 -156.39
C ASN A 8 -41.00 -28.91 -156.34
N LEU A 9 -40.45 -30.02 -155.85
CA LEU A 9 -39.01 -30.27 -155.78
C LEU A 9 -38.38 -30.40 -157.17
N GLU A 10 -39.03 -31.11 -158.10
CA GLU A 10 -38.61 -31.17 -159.51
C GLU A 10 -38.71 -29.81 -160.23
N ARG A 11 -39.74 -29.01 -159.93
CA ARG A 11 -39.89 -27.66 -160.51
C ARG A 11 -38.83 -26.70 -159.99
N ILE A 12 -38.53 -26.74 -158.69
CA ILE A 12 -37.43 -25.98 -158.08
C ILE A 12 -36.10 -26.41 -158.71
N PHE A 13 -35.87 -27.71 -158.89
CA PHE A 13 -34.64 -28.21 -159.51
C PHE A 13 -34.53 -27.79 -160.97
N SER A 14 -35.61 -27.84 -161.74
CA SER A 14 -35.60 -27.40 -163.14
C SER A 14 -35.36 -25.88 -163.28
N VAL A 15 -35.94 -25.06 -162.39
CA VAL A 15 -35.69 -23.61 -162.38
C VAL A 15 -34.26 -23.31 -161.91
N ALA A 16 -33.75 -24.02 -160.89
CA ALA A 16 -32.37 -23.90 -160.44
C ALA A 16 -31.39 -24.33 -161.54
N ASP A 17 -31.68 -25.40 -162.27
CA ASP A 17 -30.89 -25.87 -163.40
C ASP A 17 -30.96 -24.86 -164.56
N HIS A 18 -32.11 -24.24 -164.82
CA HIS A 18 -32.24 -23.23 -165.87
C HIS A 18 -31.54 -21.91 -165.49
N GLN A 19 -31.59 -21.48 -164.23
CA GLN A 19 -30.85 -20.32 -163.74
C GLN A 19 -29.34 -20.59 -163.79
N LEU A 20 -28.89 -21.77 -163.37
CA LEU A 20 -27.49 -22.18 -163.47
C LEU A 20 -27.01 -22.24 -164.93
N LEU A 21 -27.83 -22.78 -165.85
CA LEU A 21 -27.53 -22.82 -167.30
C LEU A 21 -27.55 -21.44 -167.96
N SER A 22 -28.30 -20.48 -167.40
CA SER A 22 -28.28 -19.08 -167.86
C SER A 22 -27.21 -18.22 -167.16
N GLY A 23 -26.36 -18.85 -166.32
CA GLY A 23 -25.22 -18.21 -165.68
C GLY A 23 -25.55 -17.40 -164.43
N ALA A 24 -26.79 -17.48 -163.93
CA ALA A 24 -27.22 -16.86 -162.68
C ALA A 24 -27.16 -17.89 -161.53
N ARG A 25 -26.70 -17.45 -160.35
CA ARG A 25 -26.68 -18.33 -159.17
C ARG A 25 -28.12 -18.56 -158.69
N PRO A 26 -28.56 -19.83 -158.53
CA PRO A 26 -29.87 -20.11 -157.99
C PRO A 26 -29.93 -19.67 -156.52
N GLU A 27 -30.74 -18.67 -156.20
CA GLU A 27 -30.99 -18.20 -154.83
C GLU A 27 -32.38 -18.62 -154.37
N ALA A 28 -32.50 -19.01 -153.10
CA ALA A 28 -33.74 -19.54 -152.53
C ALA A 28 -34.89 -18.54 -152.62
N GLU A 29 -34.62 -17.24 -152.41
CA GLU A 29 -35.60 -16.16 -152.52
C GLU A 29 -36.10 -15.98 -153.96
N ALA A 30 -35.19 -16.02 -154.94
CA ALA A 30 -35.54 -15.84 -156.35
C ALA A 30 -36.41 -16.99 -156.87
N ILE A 31 -36.11 -18.23 -156.49
CA ILE A 31 -36.88 -19.41 -156.91
C ILE A 31 -38.22 -19.48 -156.17
N ALA A 32 -38.25 -19.13 -154.87
CA ALA A 32 -39.49 -19.03 -154.09
C ALA A 32 -40.46 -18.01 -154.69
N ALA A 33 -39.97 -16.82 -155.05
CA ALA A 33 -40.78 -15.79 -155.69
C ALA A 33 -41.31 -16.21 -157.07
N GLN A 34 -40.51 -16.93 -157.86
CA GLN A 34 -40.88 -17.33 -159.22
C GLN A 34 -41.87 -18.51 -159.27
N LEU A 35 -41.88 -19.36 -158.24
CA LEU A 35 -42.76 -20.53 -158.13
C LEU A 35 -43.90 -20.37 -157.11
N GLU A 36 -44.04 -19.18 -156.52
CA GLU A 36 -45.01 -18.84 -155.45
C GLU A 36 -44.95 -19.83 -154.26
N LEU A 37 -43.74 -20.20 -153.86
CA LEU A 37 -43.45 -21.12 -152.74
C LEU A 37 -42.82 -20.38 -151.56
N SER A 38 -42.81 -21.00 -150.37
CA SER A 38 -42.16 -20.40 -149.20
C SER A 38 -40.64 -20.46 -149.31
N VAL A 39 -39.94 -19.42 -148.81
CA VAL A 39 -38.48 -19.31 -148.90
C VAL A 39 -37.77 -20.42 -148.12
N ASP A 40 -38.32 -20.84 -146.99
CA ASP A 40 -37.75 -21.93 -146.18
C ASP A 40 -37.87 -23.29 -146.89
N GLU A 41 -38.96 -23.53 -147.61
CA GLU A 41 -39.15 -24.73 -148.42
C GLU A 41 -38.24 -24.76 -149.64
N ALA A 42 -38.13 -23.62 -150.34
CA ALA A 42 -37.18 -23.44 -151.44
C ALA A 42 -35.73 -23.58 -150.94
N GLY A 43 -35.40 -23.02 -149.79
CA GLY A 43 -34.08 -23.09 -149.16
C GLY A 43 -33.68 -24.52 -148.80
N ALA A 44 -34.54 -25.26 -148.11
CA ALA A 44 -34.28 -26.65 -147.77
C ALA A 44 -34.17 -27.55 -149.01
N ALA A 45 -34.98 -27.31 -150.04
CA ALA A 45 -34.88 -28.01 -151.32
C ALA A 45 -33.60 -27.63 -152.08
N LEU A 46 -33.20 -26.36 -152.09
CA LEU A 46 -31.97 -25.88 -152.72
C LEU A 46 -30.72 -26.42 -152.02
N GLU A 47 -30.76 -26.57 -150.70
CA GLU A 47 -29.68 -27.16 -149.92
C GLU A 47 -29.51 -28.66 -150.25
N ARG A 48 -30.63 -29.38 -150.42
CA ARG A 48 -30.62 -30.75 -150.96
C ARG A 48 -30.13 -30.81 -152.41
N TRP A 49 -30.48 -29.83 -153.25
CA TRP A 49 -29.94 -29.71 -154.61
C TRP A 49 -28.41 -29.53 -154.59
N TRP A 50 -27.89 -28.64 -153.72
CA TRP A 50 -26.46 -28.43 -153.52
C TRP A 50 -25.74 -29.65 -152.95
N GLN A 51 -26.33 -30.39 -152.01
CA GLN A 51 -25.75 -31.63 -151.49
C GLN A 51 -25.79 -32.78 -152.51
N ALA A 52 -26.75 -32.79 -153.43
CA ALA A 52 -26.80 -33.74 -154.54
C ALA A 52 -25.91 -33.34 -155.73
N LEU A 53 -25.44 -32.09 -155.77
CA LEU A 53 -24.62 -31.55 -156.86
C LEU A 53 -23.26 -32.26 -157.01
N PRO A 54 -22.50 -32.54 -155.93
CA PRO A 54 -21.28 -33.36 -156.01
C PRO A 54 -21.54 -34.73 -156.62
N GLY A 55 -22.65 -35.39 -156.28
CA GLY A 55 -23.03 -36.68 -156.88
C GLY A 55 -23.49 -36.61 -158.34
N ARG A 56 -23.95 -35.44 -158.82
CA ARG A 56 -24.30 -35.18 -160.23
C ARG A 56 -23.11 -34.70 -161.07
N VAL A 57 -22.05 -34.21 -160.41
CA VAL A 57 -20.86 -33.62 -161.04
C VAL A 57 -19.60 -34.51 -160.85
N GLU A 58 -19.67 -35.57 -160.04
CA GLU A 58 -18.58 -36.55 -159.89
C GLU A 58 -18.61 -37.66 -160.95
N ILE A 59 -17.51 -37.67 -161.73
CA ILE A 59 -16.79 -38.89 -162.16
C ILE A 59 -17.61 -39.81 -163.09
N ASN A 60 -18.03 -39.26 -164.23
CA ASN A 60 -17.94 -40.00 -165.50
C ASN A 60 -16.45 -40.19 -165.90
N GLY A 61 -15.65 -40.70 -164.98
CA GLY A 61 -14.34 -41.26 -165.24
C GLY A 61 -14.51 -42.64 -165.87
N ARG A 62 -14.93 -42.69 -167.15
CA ARG A 62 -14.66 -43.75 -168.14
C ARG A 62 -15.41 -43.63 -169.46
N SER A 63 -16.33 -42.68 -169.63
CA SER A 63 -17.06 -42.52 -170.89
C SER A 63 -16.65 -41.24 -171.62
N THR A 64 -15.69 -41.39 -172.53
CA THR A 64 -15.49 -40.58 -173.75
C THR A 64 -15.99 -39.12 -173.70
N LEU A 65 -15.29 -38.25 -172.98
CA LEU A 65 -15.30 -36.80 -173.28
C LEU A 65 -14.51 -36.60 -174.58
N LYS A 66 -15.14 -36.89 -175.72
CA LYS A 66 -14.68 -36.37 -177.01
C LYS A 66 -15.06 -34.90 -177.07
N MET A 67 -14.18 -34.01 -176.58
CA MET A 67 -14.17 -32.64 -177.08
C MET A 67 -13.59 -32.70 -178.51
N PRO A 68 -14.33 -32.30 -179.55
CA PRO A 68 -13.73 -32.15 -180.87
C PRO A 68 -12.68 -31.03 -180.80
N ASP A 69 -11.52 -31.28 -181.41
CA ASP A 69 -10.43 -30.33 -181.70
C ASP A 69 -9.41 -29.93 -180.61
N VAL A 70 -9.10 -30.77 -179.61
CA VAL A 70 -7.92 -30.49 -178.73
C VAL A 70 -7.04 -31.72 -178.44
N PRO A 71 -5.69 -31.65 -178.61
CA PRO A 71 -4.78 -32.78 -178.37
C PRO A 71 -4.64 -33.24 -176.91
N GLU A 72 -4.51 -34.56 -176.75
CA GLU A 72 -4.51 -35.34 -175.49
C GLU A 72 -3.41 -34.98 -174.46
N ALA A 73 -2.36 -34.27 -174.88
CA ALA A 73 -1.27 -33.84 -173.99
C ALA A 73 -1.72 -32.83 -172.92
N ILE A 74 -2.71 -32.00 -173.22
CA ILE A 74 -3.18 -30.94 -172.30
C ILE A 74 -4.03 -31.57 -171.18
N THR A 75 -4.83 -32.59 -171.49
CA THR A 75 -5.71 -33.27 -170.54
C THR A 75 -4.96 -33.96 -169.41
N GLN A 76 -3.79 -34.54 -169.70
CA GLN A 76 -2.94 -35.18 -168.67
C GLN A 76 -2.27 -34.16 -167.74
N SER A 77 -1.90 -32.98 -168.25
CA SER A 77 -1.27 -31.93 -167.43
C SER A 77 -2.23 -31.35 -166.39
N PHE A 78 -3.51 -31.18 -166.75
CA PHE A 78 -4.55 -30.68 -165.87
C PHE A 78 -4.85 -31.67 -164.72
N MET A 79 -4.84 -32.97 -164.99
CA MET A 79 -5.01 -34.03 -163.98
C MET A 79 -3.90 -34.02 -162.92
N ARG A 80 -2.64 -33.76 -163.32
CA ARG A 80 -1.52 -33.62 -162.37
C ARG A 80 -1.67 -32.40 -161.47
N ILE A 81 -2.04 -31.26 -162.04
CA ILE A 81 -2.26 -30.01 -161.29
C ILE A 81 -3.40 -30.20 -160.27
N TRP A 82 -4.48 -30.89 -160.67
CA TRP A 82 -5.59 -31.19 -159.77
C TRP A 82 -5.19 -32.10 -158.61
N GLN A 83 -4.44 -33.18 -158.88
CA GLN A 83 -3.95 -34.06 -157.81
C GLN A 83 -3.02 -33.33 -156.83
N GLN A 84 -2.15 -32.45 -157.34
CA GLN A 84 -1.26 -31.63 -156.52
C GLN A 84 -2.05 -30.66 -155.64
N ALA A 85 -3.07 -29.99 -156.20
CA ALA A 85 -3.95 -29.09 -155.46
C ALA A 85 -4.74 -29.81 -154.36
N VAL A 86 -5.21 -31.04 -154.61
CA VAL A 86 -5.91 -31.85 -153.58
C VAL A 86 -4.96 -32.28 -152.46
N GLN A 87 -3.71 -32.61 -152.78
CA GLN A 87 -2.72 -33.01 -151.79
C GLN A 87 -2.27 -31.81 -150.92
N GLU A 88 -2.14 -30.63 -151.52
CA GLU A 88 -1.87 -29.37 -150.83
C GLU A 88 -3.04 -28.94 -149.94
N ALA A 89 -4.29 -29.06 -150.41
CA ALA A 89 -5.48 -28.81 -149.60
C ALA A 89 -5.56 -29.75 -148.38
N LYS A 90 -5.22 -31.03 -148.55
CA LYS A 90 -5.14 -31.98 -147.42
C LYS A 90 -4.05 -31.62 -146.42
N SER A 91 -2.86 -31.23 -146.89
CA SER A 91 -1.75 -30.78 -146.05
C SER A 91 -2.12 -29.51 -145.26
N ASN A 92 -2.73 -28.54 -145.93
CA ASN A 92 -3.20 -27.31 -145.29
C ASN A 92 -4.28 -27.59 -144.24
N MET A 93 -5.21 -28.50 -144.52
CA MET A 93 -6.25 -28.88 -143.55
C MET A 93 -5.67 -29.60 -142.33
N THR A 94 -4.66 -30.46 -142.49
CA THR A 94 -3.95 -31.06 -141.35
C THR A 94 -3.18 -30.02 -140.53
N GLN A 95 -2.59 -29.02 -141.20
CA GLN A 95 -1.87 -27.95 -140.53
C GLN A 95 -2.80 -26.98 -139.77
N VAL A 96 -3.96 -26.67 -140.34
CA VAL A 96 -5.00 -25.89 -139.66
C VAL A 96 -5.49 -26.63 -138.42
N ARG A 97 -5.84 -27.92 -138.54
CA ARG A 97 -6.23 -28.72 -137.38
C ARG A 97 -5.15 -28.80 -136.31
N GLN A 98 -3.88 -28.91 -136.69
CA GLN A 98 -2.79 -28.93 -135.72
C GLN A 98 -2.62 -27.58 -135.01
N LYS A 99 -2.80 -26.46 -135.73
CA LYS A 99 -2.81 -25.12 -135.12
C LYS A 99 -4.00 -24.90 -134.20
N ASP A 100 -5.18 -25.39 -134.58
CA ASP A 100 -6.38 -25.31 -133.74
C ASP A 100 -6.19 -26.13 -132.46
N VAL A 101 -5.66 -27.35 -132.56
CA VAL A 101 -5.35 -28.19 -131.37
C VAL A 101 -4.29 -27.53 -130.48
N VAL A 102 -3.23 -26.95 -131.05
CA VAL A 102 -2.21 -26.23 -130.27
C VAL A 102 -2.81 -24.97 -129.63
N GLY A 103 -3.68 -24.24 -130.32
CA GLY A 103 -4.37 -23.07 -129.77
C GLY A 103 -5.36 -23.43 -128.66
N GLU A 104 -6.07 -24.56 -128.77
CA GLU A 104 -6.92 -25.10 -127.72
C GLU A 104 -6.09 -25.58 -126.52
N GLU A 105 -4.94 -26.21 -126.74
CA GLU A 105 -4.01 -26.63 -125.68
C GLU A 105 -3.36 -25.44 -124.96
N GLU A 106 -2.94 -24.41 -125.70
CA GLU A 106 -2.42 -23.17 -125.13
C GLU A 106 -3.50 -22.42 -124.33
N SER A 107 -4.74 -22.35 -124.85
CA SER A 107 -5.87 -21.76 -124.13
C SER A 107 -6.22 -22.56 -122.87
N ARG A 108 -6.18 -23.90 -122.93
CA ARG A 108 -6.36 -24.75 -121.76
C ARG A 108 -5.26 -24.50 -120.73
N ARG A 109 -4.00 -24.41 -121.15
CA ARG A 109 -2.87 -24.14 -120.26
C ARG A 109 -2.99 -22.78 -119.58
N LEU A 110 -3.36 -21.73 -120.32
CA LEU A 110 -3.58 -20.39 -119.75
C LEU A 110 -4.74 -20.38 -118.75
N ASN A 111 -5.84 -21.08 -119.06
CA ASN A 111 -6.97 -21.21 -118.13
C ASN A 111 -6.60 -22.02 -116.88
N GLU A 112 -5.84 -23.11 -117.02
CA GLU A 112 -5.31 -23.89 -115.89
C GLU A 112 -4.33 -23.08 -115.04
N GLU A 113 -3.46 -22.28 -115.66
CA GLU A 113 -2.52 -21.39 -114.99
C GLU A 113 -3.24 -20.26 -114.25
N ALA A 114 -4.26 -19.64 -114.86
CA ALA A 114 -5.09 -18.62 -114.22
C ALA A 114 -5.91 -19.21 -113.06
N LEU A 115 -6.46 -20.43 -113.23
CA LEU A 115 -7.16 -21.14 -112.16
C LEU A 115 -6.21 -21.44 -110.99
N ARG A 116 -4.98 -21.89 -111.28
CA ARG A 116 -3.95 -22.15 -110.26
C ARG A 116 -3.55 -20.87 -109.52
N GLN A 117 -3.29 -19.77 -110.22
CA GLN A 117 -2.99 -18.49 -109.60
C GLN A 117 -4.14 -18.00 -108.70
N SER A 118 -5.38 -18.16 -109.17
CA SER A 118 -6.57 -17.86 -108.38
C SER A 118 -6.63 -18.73 -107.11
N GLN A 119 -6.44 -20.04 -107.24
CA GLN A 119 -6.39 -20.97 -106.11
C GLN A 119 -5.28 -20.62 -105.12
N ASP A 120 -4.08 -20.26 -105.60
CA ASP A 120 -2.95 -19.86 -104.75
C ASP A 120 -3.28 -18.59 -103.96
N VAL A 121 -3.89 -17.58 -104.60
CA VAL A 121 -4.35 -16.35 -103.92
C VAL A 121 -5.45 -16.64 -102.91
N TYR A 122 -6.41 -17.50 -103.25
CA TYR A 122 -7.46 -17.93 -102.32
C TYR A 122 -6.87 -18.66 -101.11
N GLN A 123 -5.91 -19.56 -101.30
CA GLN A 123 -5.23 -20.25 -100.22
C GLN A 123 -4.42 -19.29 -99.34
N GLU A 124 -3.74 -18.31 -99.93
CA GLU A 124 -3.00 -17.29 -99.17
C GLU A 124 -3.95 -16.40 -98.35
N LEU A 125 -5.07 -15.96 -98.93
CA LEU A 125 -6.10 -15.20 -98.24
C LEU A 125 -6.74 -16.02 -97.11
N GLU A 126 -7.04 -17.29 -97.36
CA GLU A 126 -7.58 -18.19 -96.35
C GLU A 126 -6.59 -18.43 -95.21
N SER A 127 -5.30 -18.60 -95.53
CA SER A 127 -4.22 -18.71 -94.55
C SER A 127 -4.12 -17.45 -93.69
N ARG A 128 -4.11 -16.26 -94.31
CA ARG A 128 -4.11 -14.97 -93.60
C ARG A 128 -5.36 -14.80 -92.73
N HIS A 129 -6.53 -15.19 -93.23
CA HIS A 129 -7.76 -15.10 -92.47
C HIS A 129 -7.73 -16.03 -91.24
N ARG A 130 -7.22 -17.26 -91.39
CA ARG A 130 -7.03 -18.18 -90.26
C ARG A 130 -6.03 -17.62 -89.25
N GLU A 131 -4.91 -17.08 -89.69
CA GLU A 131 -3.92 -16.46 -88.81
C GLU A 131 -4.50 -15.25 -88.06
N GLN A 132 -5.24 -14.38 -88.75
CA GLN A 132 -5.94 -13.25 -88.13
C GLN A 132 -6.99 -13.71 -87.12
N ALA A 133 -7.74 -14.78 -87.41
CA ALA A 133 -8.71 -15.34 -86.48
C ALA A 133 -8.04 -15.89 -85.20
N VAL A 134 -6.90 -16.57 -85.33
CA VAL A 134 -6.11 -17.05 -84.18
C VAL A 134 -5.61 -15.87 -83.35
N ARG A 135 -4.97 -14.86 -83.98
CA ARG A 135 -4.51 -13.66 -83.27
C ARG A 135 -5.64 -12.94 -82.57
N LEU A 136 -6.81 -12.84 -83.19
CA LEU A 136 -7.97 -12.18 -82.60
C LEU A 136 -8.51 -12.96 -81.38
N GLU A 137 -8.49 -14.30 -81.43
CA GLU A 137 -8.84 -15.12 -80.28
C GLU A 137 -7.81 -15.01 -79.16
N GLU A 138 -6.50 -15.00 -79.47
CA GLU A 138 -5.45 -14.75 -78.47
C GLU A 138 -5.63 -13.41 -77.77
N GLN A 139 -5.88 -12.33 -78.52
CA GLN A 139 -6.15 -11.01 -77.95
C GLN A 139 -7.43 -11.00 -77.07
N ARG A 140 -8.48 -11.74 -77.46
CA ARG A 140 -9.68 -11.91 -76.62
C ARG A 140 -9.38 -12.65 -75.32
N GLN A 141 -8.54 -13.68 -75.35
CA GLN A 141 -8.14 -14.40 -74.14
C GLN A 141 -7.30 -13.51 -73.22
N ILE A 142 -6.36 -12.73 -73.77
CA ILE A 142 -5.57 -11.75 -73.01
C ILE A 142 -6.48 -10.67 -72.41
N ALA A 143 -7.46 -10.15 -73.16
CA ALA A 143 -8.43 -9.18 -72.64
C ALA A 143 -9.23 -9.75 -71.46
N LYS A 144 -9.73 -11.00 -71.57
CA LYS A 144 -10.43 -11.69 -70.47
C LYS A 144 -9.53 -11.90 -69.25
N SER A 145 -8.26 -12.25 -69.43
CA SER A 145 -7.33 -12.43 -68.31
C SER A 145 -7.02 -11.11 -67.60
N LEU A 146 -6.82 -10.03 -68.36
CA LEU A 146 -6.61 -8.69 -67.80
C LEU A 146 -7.86 -8.17 -67.09
N GLU A 147 -9.05 -8.41 -67.62
CA GLU A 147 -10.31 -8.08 -66.94
C GLU A 147 -10.45 -8.83 -65.61
N ALA A 148 -10.08 -10.11 -65.57
CA ALA A 148 -10.08 -10.88 -64.33
C ALA A 148 -9.07 -10.32 -63.31
N GLU A 149 -7.86 -9.97 -63.74
CA GLU A 149 -6.84 -9.35 -62.89
C GLU A 149 -7.30 -7.99 -62.35
N ILE A 150 -7.88 -7.14 -63.20
CA ILE A 150 -8.48 -5.85 -62.78
C ILE A 150 -9.55 -6.08 -61.71
N ASN A 151 -10.40 -7.09 -61.87
CA ASN A 151 -11.44 -7.39 -60.88
C ASN A 151 -10.86 -7.90 -59.55
N ILE A 152 -9.82 -8.74 -59.59
CA ILE A 152 -9.11 -9.18 -58.38
C ILE A 152 -8.47 -7.99 -57.67
N LEU A 153 -7.78 -7.11 -58.41
CA LEU A 153 -7.15 -5.92 -57.86
C LEU A 153 -8.17 -4.93 -57.27
N ARG A 154 -9.33 -4.75 -57.93
CA ARG A 154 -10.43 -3.93 -57.39
C ARG A 154 -10.95 -4.48 -56.06
N ASN A 155 -11.21 -5.79 -56.00
CA ASN A 155 -11.65 -6.44 -54.76
C ASN A 155 -10.58 -6.34 -53.65
N SER A 156 -9.30 -6.51 -54.01
CA SER A 156 -8.19 -6.35 -53.06
C SER A 156 -8.11 -4.91 -52.52
N LEU A 157 -8.27 -3.91 -53.39
CA LEU A 157 -8.25 -2.50 -52.98
C LEU A 157 -9.43 -2.15 -52.07
N GLU A 158 -10.62 -2.68 -52.37
CA GLU A 158 -11.80 -2.48 -51.52
C GLU A 158 -11.62 -3.14 -50.15
N ASN A 159 -11.05 -4.35 -50.10
CA ASN A 159 -10.73 -5.02 -48.83
C ASN A 159 -9.71 -4.21 -48.01
N GLU A 160 -8.62 -3.74 -48.63
CA GLU A 160 -7.60 -2.93 -47.97
C GLU A 160 -8.19 -1.61 -47.44
N ALA A 161 -9.06 -0.95 -48.22
CA ALA A 161 -9.75 0.26 -47.79
C ALA A 161 -10.66 0.02 -46.58
N ASN A 162 -11.36 -1.11 -46.55
CA ASN A 162 -12.20 -1.52 -45.42
C ASN A 162 -11.38 -1.85 -44.18
N GLU A 163 -10.26 -2.55 -44.33
CA GLU A 163 -9.33 -2.85 -43.23
C GLU A 163 -8.71 -1.57 -42.66
N ARG A 164 -8.27 -0.66 -43.52
CA ARG A 164 -7.77 0.65 -43.12
C ARG A 164 -8.80 1.45 -42.35
N LYS A 165 -10.05 1.48 -42.81
CA LYS A 165 -11.15 2.16 -42.09
C LYS A 165 -11.41 1.55 -40.71
N ARG A 166 -11.33 0.22 -40.57
CA ARG A 166 -11.45 -0.47 -39.27
C ARG A 166 -10.28 -0.12 -38.35
N ALA A 167 -9.06 -0.10 -38.88
CA ALA A 167 -7.87 0.28 -38.13
C ALA A 167 -7.92 1.75 -37.65
N GLU A 168 -8.35 2.66 -38.50
CA GLU A 168 -8.55 4.08 -38.15
C GLU A 168 -9.60 4.23 -37.04
N GLN A 169 -10.74 3.52 -37.12
CA GLN A 169 -11.73 3.54 -36.05
C GLN A 169 -11.19 2.96 -34.74
N ALA A 170 -10.40 1.88 -34.80
CA ALA A 170 -9.76 1.31 -33.62
C ALA A 170 -8.76 2.28 -32.98
N ASN A 171 -7.97 3.00 -33.79
CA ASN A 171 -7.06 4.03 -33.29
C ASN A 171 -7.81 5.16 -32.58
N VAL A 172 -8.91 5.66 -33.16
CA VAL A 172 -9.73 6.70 -32.51
C VAL A 172 -10.29 6.21 -31.17
N ASN A 173 -10.76 4.95 -31.09
CA ASN A 173 -11.24 4.37 -29.84
C ASN A 173 -10.12 4.27 -28.79
N LEU A 174 -8.93 3.81 -29.20
CA LEU A 174 -7.76 3.72 -28.31
C LEU A 174 -7.29 5.10 -27.83
N GLU A 175 -7.32 6.13 -28.70
CA GLU A 175 -7.01 7.50 -28.32
C GLU A 175 -8.01 8.06 -27.28
N HIS A 176 -9.30 7.72 -27.44
CA HIS A 176 -10.32 8.09 -26.47
C HIS A 176 -10.09 7.39 -25.12
N GLU A 177 -9.86 6.08 -25.11
CA GLU A 177 -9.55 5.30 -23.91
C GLU A 177 -8.28 5.80 -23.21
N LEU A 178 -7.22 6.11 -23.97
CA LEU A 178 -5.99 6.69 -23.42
C LEU A 178 -6.25 8.05 -22.77
N THR A 179 -7.09 8.89 -23.38
CA THR A 179 -7.45 10.19 -22.81
C THR A 179 -8.26 10.03 -21.52
N GLN A 180 -9.20 9.09 -21.49
CA GLN A 180 -9.99 8.78 -20.31
C GLN A 180 -9.12 8.23 -19.18
N LEU A 181 -8.21 7.30 -19.47
CA LEU A 181 -7.27 6.73 -18.50
C LEU A 181 -6.33 7.79 -17.91
N ARG A 182 -5.81 8.71 -18.75
CA ARG A 182 -5.00 9.83 -18.28
C ARG A 182 -5.77 10.72 -17.30
N LYS A 183 -7.02 11.06 -17.64
CA LYS A 183 -7.88 11.85 -16.75
C LYS A 183 -8.14 11.12 -15.43
N GLN A 184 -8.49 9.83 -15.47
CA GLN A 184 -8.72 9.02 -14.27
C GLN A 184 -7.46 8.95 -13.40
N TYR A 185 -6.29 8.75 -14.01
CA TYR A 185 -5.02 8.76 -13.31
C TYR A 185 -4.76 10.10 -12.61
N ASP A 186 -4.96 11.22 -13.30
CA ASP A 186 -4.79 12.55 -12.71
C ASP A 186 -5.78 12.82 -11.57
N ASP A 187 -7.04 12.40 -11.72
CA ASP A 187 -8.07 12.53 -10.68
C ASP A 187 -7.71 11.67 -9.45
N HIS A 188 -7.25 10.43 -9.65
CA HIS A 188 -6.76 9.58 -8.57
C HIS A 188 -5.52 10.18 -7.90
N ARG A 189 -4.57 10.69 -8.68
CA ARG A 189 -3.35 11.32 -8.15
C ARG A 189 -3.71 12.50 -7.25
N ARG A 190 -4.54 13.42 -7.72
CA ARG A 190 -5.03 14.58 -6.94
C ARG A 190 -5.77 14.15 -5.67
N SER A 191 -6.64 13.14 -5.77
CA SER A 191 -7.36 12.60 -4.61
C SER A 191 -6.41 12.03 -3.56
N THR A 192 -5.38 11.29 -3.99
CA THR A 192 -4.37 10.75 -3.07
C THR A 192 -3.49 11.83 -2.44
N GLU A 193 -3.08 12.84 -3.21
CA GLU A 193 -2.32 13.99 -2.71
C GLU A 193 -3.14 14.79 -1.69
N GLN A 194 -4.42 15.04 -1.97
CA GLN A 194 -5.33 15.70 -1.05
C GLN A 194 -5.50 14.91 0.26
N ARG A 195 -5.77 13.60 0.16
CA ARG A 195 -5.91 12.74 1.34
C ARG A 195 -4.64 12.73 2.19
N LEU A 196 -3.47 12.65 1.56
CA LEU A 196 -2.19 12.70 2.26
C LEU A 196 -2.00 14.04 2.98
N SER A 197 -2.32 15.16 2.33
CA SER A 197 -2.26 16.49 2.95
C SER A 197 -3.22 16.62 4.13
N GLU A 198 -4.45 16.12 4.02
CA GLU A 198 -5.43 16.14 5.11
C GLU A 198 -4.98 15.27 6.30
N GLU A 199 -4.41 14.09 6.03
CA GLU A 199 -3.88 13.20 7.05
C GLU A 199 -2.67 13.81 7.78
N GLN A 200 -1.75 14.44 7.04
CA GLN A 200 -0.63 15.20 7.62
C GLN A 200 -1.14 16.35 8.51
N HIS A 201 -2.14 17.10 8.06
CA HIS A 201 -2.71 18.18 8.85
C HIS A 201 -3.37 17.66 10.15
N LYS A 202 -4.16 16.58 10.06
CA LYS A 202 -4.76 15.92 11.22
C LYS A 202 -3.71 15.38 12.19
N SER A 203 -2.63 14.79 11.68
CA SER A 203 -1.52 14.29 12.50
C SER A 203 -0.85 15.42 13.30
N VAL A 204 -0.57 16.55 12.66
CA VAL A 204 0.00 17.74 13.30
C VAL A 204 -0.96 18.32 14.35
N GLU A 205 -2.27 18.37 14.06
CA GLU A 205 -3.27 18.86 15.02
C GLU A 205 -3.36 17.96 16.27
N ILE A 206 -3.34 16.63 16.09
CA ILE A 206 -3.31 15.67 17.19
C ILE A 206 -2.02 15.84 18.00
N GLN A 207 -0.88 15.97 17.35
CA GLN A 207 0.40 16.20 18.03
C GLN A 207 0.38 17.50 18.85
N ALA A 208 -0.16 18.58 18.30
CA ALA A 208 -0.29 19.85 19.02
C ALA A 208 -1.18 19.73 20.27
N LYS A 209 -2.28 18.96 20.20
CA LYS A 209 -3.13 18.68 21.37
C LYS A 209 -2.37 17.89 22.45
N MET A 210 -1.67 16.84 22.04
CA MET A 210 -0.84 16.03 22.95
C MET A 210 0.27 16.85 23.60
N ASP A 211 0.91 17.77 22.86
CA ASP A 211 1.94 18.66 23.42
C ASP A 211 1.38 19.60 24.50
N VAL A 212 0.16 20.10 24.33
CA VAL A 212 -0.52 20.91 25.35
C VAL A 212 -0.81 20.07 26.60
N GLU A 213 -1.30 18.84 26.45
CA GLU A 213 -1.56 17.92 27.56
C GLU A 213 -0.27 17.56 28.30
N VAL A 214 0.82 17.25 27.59
CA VAL A 214 2.14 16.97 28.19
C VAL A 214 2.63 18.17 29.00
N ARG A 215 2.50 19.40 28.47
CA ARG A 215 2.85 20.62 29.23
C ARG A 215 1.97 20.78 30.46
N HIS A 216 0.69 20.49 30.36
CA HIS A 216 -0.24 20.56 31.48
C HIS A 216 0.15 19.58 32.60
N TYR A 217 0.37 18.30 32.27
CA TYR A 217 0.79 17.29 33.25
C TYR A 217 2.17 17.58 33.83
N ARG A 218 3.11 18.09 33.04
CA ARG A 218 4.42 18.55 33.55
C ARG A 218 4.26 19.66 34.59
N GLY A 219 3.42 20.65 34.30
CA GLY A 219 3.11 21.71 35.25
C GLY A 219 2.43 21.21 36.54
N GLN A 220 1.58 20.19 36.46
CA GLN A 220 1.03 19.54 37.65
C GLN A 220 2.10 18.80 38.46
N LEU A 221 3.00 18.08 37.80
CA LEU A 221 4.11 17.38 38.45
C LEU A 221 5.05 18.35 39.18
N ASP A 222 5.37 19.49 38.57
CA ASP A 222 6.21 20.51 39.21
C ASP A 222 5.52 21.11 40.44
N LYS A 223 4.21 21.39 40.38
CA LYS A 223 3.43 21.81 41.57
C LYS A 223 3.46 20.77 42.68
N LEU A 224 3.25 19.49 42.35
CA LEU A 224 3.29 18.40 43.33
C LEU A 224 4.68 18.22 43.95
N ARG A 225 5.74 18.40 43.17
CA ARG A 225 7.12 18.39 43.67
C ARG A 225 7.36 19.54 44.63
N ASP A 226 6.94 20.76 44.30
CA ASP A 226 7.06 21.92 45.18
C ASP A 226 6.26 21.73 46.48
N GLU A 227 5.03 21.24 46.40
CA GLU A 227 4.20 20.95 47.57
C GLU A 227 4.82 19.85 48.45
N THR A 228 5.35 18.79 47.84
CA THR A 228 6.02 17.70 48.57
C THR A 228 7.28 18.21 49.24
N GLY A 229 8.13 18.97 48.54
CA GLY A 229 9.35 19.56 49.11
C GLY A 229 9.05 20.53 50.26
N ARG A 230 7.95 21.31 50.18
CA ARG A 230 7.48 22.15 51.29
C ARG A 230 7.02 21.31 52.49
N LYS A 231 6.25 20.24 52.27
CA LYS A 231 5.79 19.34 53.34
C LYS A 231 6.96 18.61 53.99
N GLU A 232 7.91 18.09 53.21
CA GLU A 232 9.14 17.46 53.72
C GLU A 232 9.96 18.43 54.57
N SER A 233 10.12 19.67 54.11
CA SER A 233 10.82 20.71 54.88
C SER A 233 10.09 21.05 56.19
N ALA A 234 8.76 21.11 56.18
CA ALA A 234 7.96 21.36 57.37
C ALA A 234 8.07 20.21 58.39
N LEU A 235 7.90 18.96 57.92
CA LEU A 235 8.06 17.77 58.76
C LEU A 235 9.47 17.66 59.34
N SER A 236 10.50 17.99 58.56
CA SER A 236 11.89 18.00 59.04
C SER A 236 12.11 19.02 60.17
N ARG A 237 11.48 20.20 60.08
CA ARG A 237 11.53 21.21 61.15
C ARG A 237 10.80 20.72 62.40
N GLU A 238 9.58 20.19 62.25
CA GLU A 238 8.80 19.65 63.36
C GLU A 238 9.55 18.51 64.08
N ASN A 239 10.19 17.62 63.32
CA ASN A 239 11.00 16.55 63.87
C ASN A 239 12.19 17.08 64.70
N ASN A 240 12.91 18.07 64.17
CA ASN A 240 14.02 18.71 64.91
C ASN A 240 13.53 19.43 66.19
N ASP A 241 12.37 20.09 66.14
CA ASP A 241 11.76 20.73 67.31
C ASP A 241 11.36 19.69 68.36
N LEU A 242 10.75 18.58 67.94
CA LEU A 242 10.40 17.47 68.83
C LEU A 242 11.65 16.84 69.46
N HIS A 243 12.71 16.59 68.68
CA HIS A 243 13.99 16.12 69.20
C HIS A 243 14.57 17.08 70.24
N THR A 244 14.52 18.39 69.99
CA THR A 244 14.97 19.41 70.93
C THR A 244 14.13 19.39 72.22
N GLN A 245 12.82 19.22 72.10
CA GLN A 245 11.92 19.10 73.27
C GLN A 245 12.21 17.84 74.09
N VAL A 246 12.43 16.70 73.44
CA VAL A 246 12.80 15.44 74.09
C VAL A 246 14.12 15.62 74.85
N ALA A 247 15.17 16.14 74.19
CA ALA A 247 16.46 16.38 74.83
C ALA A 247 16.36 17.29 76.08
N ARG A 248 15.53 18.34 76.03
CA ARG A 248 15.26 19.20 77.19
C ARG A 248 14.55 18.45 78.33
N LYS A 249 13.58 17.59 78.00
CA LYS A 249 12.88 16.77 78.99
C LYS A 249 13.81 15.73 79.62
N ASP A 250 14.66 15.09 78.83
CA ASP A 250 15.64 14.11 79.33
C ASP A 250 16.65 14.76 80.29
N ALA A 251 17.21 15.92 79.94
CA ALA A 251 18.10 16.67 80.84
C ALA A 251 17.41 17.06 82.16
N LYS A 252 16.12 17.44 82.10
CA LYS A 252 15.32 17.73 83.30
C LYS A 252 15.09 16.47 84.13
N LEU A 253 14.76 15.34 83.51
CA LEU A 253 14.57 14.06 84.18
C LEU A 253 15.86 13.61 84.88
N ASP A 254 17.02 13.75 84.24
CA ASP A 254 18.31 13.39 84.84
C ASP A 254 18.69 14.30 86.01
N THR A 255 18.37 15.60 85.91
CA THR A 255 18.51 16.53 87.03
C THR A 255 17.60 16.11 88.20
N GLN A 256 16.33 15.79 87.93
CA GLN A 256 15.38 15.35 88.95
C GLN A 256 15.80 14.02 89.59
N LYS A 257 16.28 13.05 88.81
CA LYS A 257 16.85 11.80 89.34
C LYS A 257 18.02 12.06 90.27
N SER A 258 18.93 12.96 89.88
CA SER A 258 20.08 13.34 90.71
C SER A 258 19.65 14.02 92.02
N GLN A 259 18.63 14.88 91.97
CA GLN A 259 18.04 15.51 93.15
C GLN A 259 17.37 14.48 94.07
N ILE A 260 16.61 13.52 93.52
CA ILE A 260 16.00 12.44 94.30
C ILE A 260 17.08 11.62 95.01
N ALA A 261 18.14 11.22 94.30
CA ALA A 261 19.25 10.47 94.88
C ALA A 261 19.94 11.24 96.03
N ALA A 262 20.13 12.56 95.88
CA ALA A 262 20.68 13.41 96.94
C ALA A 262 19.76 13.47 98.17
N LEU A 263 18.45 13.67 97.96
CA LEU A 263 17.47 13.68 99.05
C LEU A 263 17.34 12.31 99.75
N GLU A 264 17.41 11.22 99.00
CA GLU A 264 17.45 9.86 99.56
C GLU A 264 18.68 9.65 100.44
N GLN A 265 19.84 10.18 100.05
CA GLN A 265 21.06 10.15 100.86
C GLN A 265 20.95 11.01 102.12
N GLU A 266 20.40 12.23 102.03
CA GLU A 266 20.13 13.08 103.20
C GLU A 266 19.15 12.41 104.17
N LEU A 267 18.11 11.76 103.66
CA LEU A 267 17.17 10.98 104.46
C LEU A 267 17.87 9.80 105.16
N ALA A 268 18.78 9.11 104.48
CA ALA A 268 19.57 8.04 105.09
C ALA A 268 20.47 8.56 106.22
N ASN A 269 21.16 9.68 105.98
CA ASN A 269 22.03 10.32 106.97
C ASN A 269 21.23 10.79 108.20
N THR A 270 20.11 11.47 108.01
CA THR A 270 19.24 11.92 109.12
C THR A 270 18.65 10.76 109.91
N LYS A 271 18.28 9.65 109.27
CA LYS A 271 17.88 8.42 109.97
C LYS A 271 19.01 7.84 110.82
N GLN A 272 20.25 7.83 110.30
CA GLN A 272 21.42 7.38 111.04
C GLN A 272 21.72 8.30 112.24
N GLU A 273 21.66 9.61 112.05
CA GLU A 273 21.82 10.61 113.11
C GLU A 273 20.73 10.47 114.18
N LEU A 274 19.46 10.32 113.79
CA LEU A 274 18.35 10.08 114.71
C LEU A 274 18.56 8.79 115.51
N GLY A 275 19.02 7.71 114.87
CA GLY A 275 19.40 6.47 115.54
C GLY A 275 20.60 6.62 116.49
N GLY A 276 21.55 7.52 116.17
CA GLY A 276 22.63 7.94 117.06
C GLY A 276 22.13 8.72 118.27
N ASN A 277 21.31 9.74 118.05
CA ASN A 277 20.72 10.59 119.07
C ASN A 277 19.83 9.79 120.02
N ASN A 278 19.00 8.88 119.52
CA ASN A 278 18.18 8.01 120.36
C ASN A 278 19.03 7.13 121.29
N ARG A 279 20.16 6.59 120.80
CA ARG A 279 21.11 5.84 121.64
C ARG A 279 21.76 6.73 122.69
N SER A 280 22.18 7.94 122.30
CA SER A 280 22.76 8.92 123.24
C SER A 280 21.75 9.34 124.31
N LEU A 281 20.50 9.58 123.93
CA LEU A 281 19.41 9.95 124.83
C LEU A 281 19.06 8.80 125.77
N ALA A 282 18.99 7.56 125.27
CA ALA A 282 18.80 6.37 126.11
C ALA A 282 19.93 6.22 127.15
N LYS A 283 21.18 6.47 126.74
CA LYS A 283 22.33 6.49 127.65
C LYS A 283 22.22 7.60 128.69
N ALA A 284 21.93 8.84 128.27
CA ALA A 284 21.76 9.97 129.19
C ALA A 284 20.61 9.74 130.18
N ASN A 285 19.49 9.16 129.75
CA ASN A 285 18.39 8.77 130.63
C ASN A 285 18.81 7.69 131.65
N SER A 286 19.59 6.70 131.23
CA SER A 286 20.16 5.70 132.13
C SER A 286 21.10 6.34 133.16
N ASP A 287 21.99 7.23 132.71
CA ASP A 287 22.92 7.95 133.58
C ASP A 287 22.18 8.86 134.57
N LEU A 288 21.14 9.56 134.12
CA LEU A 288 20.26 10.39 134.96
C LEU A 288 19.51 9.55 136.00
N LEU A 289 19.00 8.37 135.64
CA LEU A 289 18.39 7.44 136.59
C LEU A 289 19.40 6.96 137.64
N ALA A 290 20.64 6.66 137.23
CA ALA A 290 21.70 6.27 138.13
C ALA A 290 22.05 7.39 139.13
N GLU A 291 22.24 8.62 138.65
CA GLU A 291 22.48 9.78 139.53
C GLU A 291 21.25 10.10 140.39
N THR A 292 20.02 10.00 139.87
CA THR A 292 18.79 10.16 140.67
C THR A 292 18.73 9.16 141.82
N ASN A 293 19.06 7.89 141.57
CA ASN A 293 19.11 6.87 142.62
C ASN A 293 20.21 7.15 143.64
N LYS A 294 21.36 7.66 143.20
CA LYS A 294 22.45 8.09 144.07
C LYS A 294 22.04 9.28 144.93
N THR A 295 21.37 10.29 144.35
CA THR A 295 20.81 11.43 145.07
C THR A 295 19.81 10.96 146.12
N LYS A 296 18.86 10.07 145.79
CA LYS A 296 17.93 9.50 146.78
C LYS A 296 18.63 8.79 147.93
N ARG A 297 19.71 8.05 147.66
CA ARG A 297 20.52 7.42 148.72
C ARG A 297 21.22 8.46 149.59
N LEU A 298 21.76 9.52 148.98
CA LEU A 298 22.37 10.63 149.71
C LEU A 298 21.34 11.39 150.54
N GLU A 299 20.15 11.68 150.01
CA GLU A 299 19.03 12.28 150.75
C GLU A 299 18.61 11.42 151.94
N ALA A 300 18.48 10.11 151.75
CA ALA A 300 18.19 9.18 152.84
C ALA A 300 19.28 9.23 153.93
N LYS A 301 20.55 9.30 153.52
CA LYS A 301 21.68 9.42 154.46
C LYS A 301 21.72 10.77 155.17
N VAL A 302 21.38 11.86 154.49
CA VAL A 302 21.22 13.19 155.09
C VAL A 302 20.08 13.18 156.11
N LYS A 303 18.97 12.53 155.80
CA LYS A 303 17.84 12.39 156.73
C LYS A 303 18.23 11.57 157.96
N GLU A 304 18.90 10.44 157.78
CA GLU A 304 19.41 9.61 158.88
C GLU A 304 20.36 10.39 159.79
N LEU A 305 21.32 11.13 159.21
CA LEU A 305 22.21 12.01 159.95
C LEU A 305 21.44 13.15 160.65
N GLY A 306 20.39 13.69 160.03
CA GLY A 306 19.52 14.70 160.61
C GLY A 306 18.78 14.18 161.85
N GLU A 307 18.20 12.98 161.78
CA GLU A 307 17.56 12.30 162.91
C GLU A 307 18.57 11.99 164.03
N GLU A 308 19.80 11.63 163.68
CA GLU A 308 20.88 11.39 164.63
C GLU A 308 21.33 12.68 165.35
N ILE A 309 21.43 13.80 164.61
CA ILE A 309 21.66 15.13 165.19
C ILE A 309 20.52 15.51 166.14
N GLU A 310 19.26 15.25 165.78
CA GLU A 310 18.10 15.53 166.63
C GLU A 310 18.15 14.74 167.94
N ARG A 311 18.48 13.44 167.87
CA ARG A 311 18.69 12.59 169.07
C ARG A 311 19.84 13.11 169.93
N LEU A 312 20.96 13.50 169.32
CA LEU A 312 22.10 14.08 170.03
C LEU A 312 21.71 15.41 170.70
N ASN A 313 20.98 16.29 170.01
CA ASN A 313 20.47 17.54 170.58
C ASN A 313 19.50 17.30 171.73
N GLN A 314 18.58 16.33 171.63
CA GLN A 314 17.72 15.94 172.75
C GLN A 314 18.54 15.44 173.95
N ARG A 315 19.59 14.65 173.71
CA ARG A 315 20.49 14.16 174.77
C ARG A 315 21.32 15.27 175.41
N VAL A 316 21.77 16.26 174.63
CA VAL A 316 22.44 17.46 175.14
C VAL A 316 21.47 18.30 175.98
N SER A 317 20.24 18.49 175.51
CA SER A 317 19.20 19.23 176.22
C SER A 317 18.80 18.54 177.54
N SER A 318 18.65 17.20 177.54
CA SER A 318 18.37 16.45 178.76
C SER A 318 19.52 16.55 179.76
N ASN A 319 20.77 16.44 179.29
CA ASN A 319 21.94 16.61 180.12
C ASN A 319 22.06 18.03 180.68
N ALA A 320 21.72 19.05 179.89
CA ALA A 320 21.67 20.44 180.34
C ALA A 320 20.58 20.65 181.41
N ALA A 321 19.41 20.04 181.25
CA ALA A 321 18.35 20.08 182.24
C ALA A 321 18.72 19.37 183.56
N GLU A 322 19.41 18.22 183.48
CA GLU A 322 19.98 17.56 184.68
C GLU A 322 21.06 18.40 185.35
N ALA A 323 21.93 19.06 184.57
CA ALA A 323 22.95 19.96 185.08
C ALA A 323 22.32 21.16 185.81
N SER A 324 21.30 21.81 185.23
CA SER A 324 20.57 22.89 185.91
C SER A 324 19.83 22.43 187.17
N ARG A 325 19.31 21.19 187.21
CA ARG A 325 18.73 20.64 188.45
C ARG A 325 19.78 20.46 189.54
N ARG A 326 20.96 19.92 189.21
CA ARG A 326 22.08 19.79 190.16
C ARG A 326 22.55 21.16 190.65
N GLU A 327 22.66 22.13 189.76
CA GLU A 327 23.03 23.52 190.11
C GLU A 327 21.99 24.15 191.05
N ALA A 328 20.69 23.96 190.78
CA ALA A 328 19.62 24.45 191.64
C ALA A 328 19.69 23.85 193.05
N THR A 329 19.90 22.53 193.18
CA THR A 329 20.06 21.86 194.48
C THR A 329 21.27 22.40 195.25
N MET A 330 22.38 22.65 194.55
CA MET A 330 23.59 23.25 195.15
C MET A 330 23.32 24.68 195.65
N ARG A 331 22.56 25.49 194.92
CA ARG A 331 22.16 26.84 195.38
C ARG A 331 21.30 26.80 196.65
N THR A 332 20.39 25.82 196.77
CA THR A 332 19.56 25.66 197.97
C THR A 332 20.40 25.30 199.19
N GLN A 333 21.35 24.37 199.04
CA GLN A 333 22.28 23.99 200.11
C GLN A 333 23.17 25.16 200.56
N LEU A 334 23.58 26.01 199.61
CA LEU A 334 24.41 27.19 199.88
C LEU A 334 23.62 28.24 200.69
N LYS A 335 22.34 28.44 200.35
CA LYS A 335 21.43 29.32 201.09
C LYS A 335 21.16 28.83 202.52
N GLU A 336 20.94 27.53 202.70
CA GLU A 336 20.77 26.94 204.05
C GLU A 336 22.02 27.14 204.92
N LYS A 337 23.22 27.06 204.33
CA LYS A 337 24.48 27.33 205.02
C LYS A 337 24.67 28.80 205.36
N ASP A 338 24.26 29.72 204.49
CA ASP A 338 24.25 31.16 204.78
C ASP A 338 23.27 31.50 205.93
N ASP A 339 22.08 30.88 205.96
CA ASP A 339 21.10 31.10 207.02
C ASP A 339 21.62 30.58 208.39
N GLU A 340 22.31 29.42 208.43
CA GLU A 340 23.01 28.92 209.61
C GLU A 340 24.13 29.86 210.08
N LEU A 341 24.90 30.42 209.15
CA LEU A 341 25.95 31.41 209.43
C LEU A 341 25.35 32.67 210.08
N THR A 342 24.22 33.15 209.56
CA THR A 342 23.55 34.36 210.05
C THR A 342 22.99 34.17 211.47
N GLN A 343 22.46 32.98 211.77
CA GLN A 343 22.01 32.60 213.13
C GLN A 343 23.17 32.49 214.14
N THR A 344 24.32 31.97 213.72
CA THR A 344 25.49 31.89 214.59
C THR A 344 26.10 33.27 214.83
N GLN A 345 26.14 34.12 213.80
CA GLN A 345 26.56 35.52 213.90
C GLN A 345 25.73 36.29 214.94
N THR A 346 24.39 36.18 214.88
CA THR A 346 23.48 36.86 215.83
C THR A 346 23.62 36.34 217.27
N ARG A 347 23.94 35.05 217.45
CA ARG A 347 24.28 34.48 218.77
C ARG A 347 25.58 35.03 219.33
N VAL A 348 26.61 35.18 218.49
CA VAL A 348 27.89 35.79 218.86
C VAL A 348 27.68 37.25 219.27
N THR A 349 26.95 38.04 218.48
CA THR A 349 26.67 39.46 218.81
C THR A 349 25.87 39.61 220.11
N ALA A 350 24.96 38.67 220.41
CA ALA A 350 24.21 38.68 221.67
C ALA A 350 25.08 38.32 222.89
N LEU A 351 26.05 37.41 222.72
CA LEU A 351 27.02 37.06 223.76
C LEU A 351 28.04 38.19 223.98
N GLU A 352 28.51 38.84 222.91
CA GLU A 352 29.38 40.02 222.99
C GLU A 352 28.70 41.17 223.76
N LYS A 353 27.41 41.45 223.49
CA LYS A 353 26.65 42.44 224.25
C LYS A 353 26.53 42.10 225.74
N ARG A 354 26.31 40.82 226.07
CA ARG A 354 26.28 40.35 227.47
C ARG A 354 27.64 40.47 228.15
N LEU A 355 28.72 40.23 227.42
CA LEU A 355 30.09 40.35 227.93
C LEU A 355 30.45 41.82 228.22
N VAL A 356 30.08 42.75 227.33
CA VAL A 356 30.21 44.20 227.56
C VAL A 356 29.41 44.66 228.79
N THR A 357 28.20 44.14 228.99
CA THR A 357 27.37 44.50 230.16
C THR A 357 27.98 43.98 231.48
N ARG A 358 28.60 42.79 231.44
CA ARG A 358 29.33 42.21 232.58
C ARG A 358 30.66 42.92 232.82
N ASP A 359 31.35 43.36 231.77
CA ASP A 359 32.56 44.18 231.86
C ASP A 359 32.28 45.59 232.40
N ASP A 360 31.11 46.17 232.13
CA ASP A 360 30.69 47.45 232.73
C ASP A 360 30.25 47.29 234.21
N GLU A 361 29.67 46.15 234.59
CA GLU A 361 29.43 45.80 236.01
C GLU A 361 30.74 45.57 236.77
N VAL A 362 31.75 44.96 236.11
CA VAL A 362 33.11 44.80 236.65
C VAL A 362 33.88 46.12 236.65
N ARG A 363 33.70 47.04 235.69
CA ARG A 363 34.25 48.41 235.80
C ARG A 363 33.65 49.19 236.95
N ARG A 364 32.40 48.91 237.32
CA ARG A 364 31.80 49.40 238.57
C ARG A 364 32.38 48.77 239.83
N LEU A 365 33.18 47.68 239.77
CA LEU A 365 33.99 47.23 240.91
C LEU A 365 34.76 48.39 241.53
N SER A 366 35.53 49.12 240.74
CA SER A 366 36.81 49.57 241.26
C SER A 366 36.79 50.98 241.85
N ALA A 367 35.61 51.57 242.07
CA ALA A 367 35.45 52.98 242.46
C ALA A 367 34.76 53.22 243.83
N LYS A 368 34.47 52.19 244.63
CA LYS A 368 33.98 52.35 246.02
C LYS A 368 34.60 51.38 247.05
N LEU A 369 35.86 51.00 246.81
CA LEU A 369 36.92 51.24 247.80
C LEU A 369 37.45 52.66 247.56
#